data_AF-A0AAD3DSR3-F1
#
_entry.id   AF-A0AAD3DSR3-F1
#
_cell.length_a   1.000
_cell.length_b   1.000
_cell.length_c   1.000
_cell.angle_alpha   90.00
_cell.angle_beta   90.00
_cell.angle_gamma   90.00
#
_symmetry.space_group_name_H-M   'P 1'
#
loop_
_entity.id
_entity.type
_entity.pdbx_description
1 polymer ?
#
loop_
_entity_poly.entity_id
_entity_poly.type
_entity_poly.pdbx_seq_one_letter_code
_entity_poly.pdbx_strand_id
1 'polypeptide(L)'
;MQLFEREGAPEGAVVFAAAALAHLRTAYGHLSDPASGSSAAAIDPTAPLLPGEDALLHAASAAAAERAAREGRLWSNMYSYCVEMRQYDRAYGALLANPLPAARLQSLRHLVHVLTQEGQLQTLCTLPFAGVAVLSSSEHTPTAAGPAGSATGCRTVSLLSEALDLLHRRAHNCDLAETPQPYKVLYDFLVCRSDYKGAARAMAAYAWRLRAEASSSEAAVSEALRAYDLAINSLSLLDPEDAWLDLTDPWLEKLAPHDSSSNDILMQHAPLTLPATPSAAAAAAAAGEGAAAMDVAGGGGSSGVAAATARAAAPVATVQSLQRERTMLHYCAMVAARVAGLEPMRQWDNEDAILRQLLLMGRYEGALALVADCFAGQGGDPWVKAMETVVSALAAHCTRLQLQDGG
;
A
#
# COMPACT_ATOMS: atom_id res chain seq x y z
N MET A 1 40.07 1.95 -9.75
CA MET A 1 38.75 1.27 -9.78
C MET A 1 38.67 0.27 -10.92
N GLN A 2 38.67 0.70 -12.20
CA GLN A 2 38.59 -0.22 -13.35
C GLN A 2 39.66 -1.34 -13.39
N LEU A 3 40.86 -1.07 -12.87
CA LEU A 3 41.89 -2.11 -12.73
C LEU A 3 41.49 -3.18 -11.69
N PHE A 4 40.96 -2.77 -10.54
CA PHE A 4 40.48 -3.68 -9.50
C PHE A 4 39.23 -4.47 -9.93
N GLU A 5 38.36 -3.87 -10.76
CA GLU A 5 37.25 -4.58 -11.40
C GLU A 5 37.75 -5.69 -12.33
N ARG A 6 38.78 -5.40 -13.13
CA ARG A 6 39.39 -6.40 -14.03
C ARG A 6 40.12 -7.52 -13.28
N GLU A 7 40.67 -7.21 -12.11
CA GLU A 7 41.37 -8.18 -11.25
C GLU A 7 40.44 -8.91 -10.26
N GLY A 8 39.15 -8.54 -10.20
CA GLY A 8 38.17 -9.19 -9.31
C GLY A 8 38.40 -8.91 -7.82
N ALA A 9 39.02 -7.78 -7.48
CA ALA A 9 39.33 -7.39 -6.10
C ALA A 9 38.47 -6.19 -5.62
N PRO A 10 37.17 -6.40 -5.31
CA PRO A 10 36.25 -5.31 -4.96
C PRO A 10 36.61 -4.62 -3.64
N GLU A 11 37.23 -5.33 -2.69
CA GLU A 11 37.68 -4.75 -1.41
C GLU A 11 38.71 -3.62 -1.62
N GLY A 12 39.69 -3.85 -2.50
CA GLY A 12 40.69 -2.85 -2.86
C GLY A 12 40.08 -1.65 -3.57
N ALA A 13 39.03 -1.89 -4.37
CA ALA A 13 38.30 -0.82 -5.05
C ALA A 13 37.55 0.09 -4.06
N VAL A 14 36.95 -0.46 -3.00
CA VAL A 14 36.28 0.31 -1.95
C VAL A 14 37.27 1.15 -1.14
N VAL A 15 38.42 0.60 -0.76
CA VAL A 15 39.46 1.35 -0.05
C VAL A 15 39.99 2.50 -0.92
N PHE A 16 40.22 2.26 -2.21
CA PHE A 16 40.62 3.30 -3.15
C PHE A 16 39.52 4.36 -3.35
N ALA A 17 38.25 3.97 -3.39
CA ALA A 17 37.11 4.89 -3.46
C ALA A 17 37.08 5.83 -2.25
N ALA A 18 37.23 5.27 -1.05
CA ALA A 18 37.25 6.03 0.19
C ALA A 18 38.43 7.01 0.23
N ALA A 19 39.62 6.58 -0.19
CA ALA A 19 40.79 7.45 -0.28
C ALA A 19 40.59 8.58 -1.32
N ALA A 20 40.03 8.28 -2.49
CA ALA A 20 39.71 9.28 -3.50
C ALA A 20 38.70 10.32 -2.99
N LEU A 21 37.68 9.90 -2.22
CA LEU A 21 36.73 10.79 -1.58
C LEU A 21 37.40 11.66 -0.50
N ALA A 22 38.31 11.10 0.29
CA ALA A 22 39.11 11.88 1.24
C ALA A 22 39.96 12.94 0.53
N HIS A 23 40.59 12.57 -0.59
CA HIS A 23 41.35 13.52 -1.41
C HIS A 23 40.46 14.64 -1.98
N LEU A 24 39.28 14.32 -2.50
CA LEU A 24 38.33 15.33 -2.97
C LEU A 24 37.89 16.27 -1.84
N ARG A 25 37.64 15.74 -0.63
CA ARG A 25 37.34 16.56 0.55
C ARG A 25 38.50 17.48 0.93
N THR A 26 39.74 17.01 0.86
CA THR A 26 40.92 17.84 1.16
C THR A 26 41.21 18.87 0.06
N ALA A 27 41.01 18.52 -1.21
CA ALA A 27 41.30 19.40 -2.34
C ALA A 27 40.31 20.56 -2.47
N TYR A 28 39.05 20.36 -2.06
CA TYR A 28 37.99 21.34 -2.20
C TYR A 28 37.44 21.86 -0.86
N GLY A 29 38.03 21.47 0.27
CA GLY A 29 37.57 21.82 1.62
C GLY A 29 36.29 21.10 2.06
N HIS A 30 36.06 21.08 3.37
CA HIS A 30 34.83 20.57 3.98
C HIS A 30 33.66 21.45 3.56
N LEU A 31 32.56 20.86 3.09
CA LEU A 31 31.26 21.54 3.10
C LEU A 31 31.02 21.92 4.57
N SER A 32 31.12 23.20 4.90
CA SER A 32 30.78 23.66 6.24
C SER A 32 29.29 23.42 6.45
N ASP A 33 28.97 22.62 7.46
CA ASP A 33 27.66 22.64 8.10
C ASP A 33 27.27 24.09 8.39
N PRO A 34 26.03 24.52 8.11
CA PRO A 34 25.57 25.86 8.45
C PRO A 34 25.48 26.11 9.98
N ALA A 35 25.91 25.17 10.83
CA ALA A 35 25.71 25.20 12.27
C ALA A 35 26.97 25.45 13.12
N SER A 36 28.18 25.50 12.54
CA SER A 36 29.40 25.79 13.31
C SER A 36 30.08 27.05 12.80
N GLY A 37 29.78 28.17 13.46
CA GLY A 37 30.35 29.47 13.14
C GLY A 37 31.87 29.53 13.35
N SER A 38 32.58 30.00 12.33
CA SER A 38 33.39 31.22 12.46
C SER A 38 33.78 31.76 11.08
N SER A 39 33.52 33.06 10.87
CA SER A 39 34.03 33.93 9.80
C SER A 39 33.45 33.85 8.37
N ALA A 40 32.20 33.42 8.18
CA ALA A 40 31.44 33.89 7.02
C ALA A 40 30.79 35.22 7.39
N ALA A 41 31.29 36.33 6.83
CA ALA A 41 30.61 37.61 6.91
C ALA A 41 29.14 37.41 6.53
N ALA A 42 28.23 37.89 7.37
CA ALA A 42 26.81 37.87 7.10
C ALA A 42 26.56 38.62 5.78
N ILE A 43 26.29 37.88 4.71
CA ILE A 43 25.82 38.46 3.45
C ILE A 43 24.33 38.71 3.67
N ASP A 44 23.96 39.97 3.88
CA ASP A 44 22.57 40.41 3.89
C ASP A 44 21.89 40.02 2.57
N PRO A 45 20.78 39.26 2.59
CA PRO A 45 20.07 38.82 1.38
C PRO A 45 19.35 39.95 0.63
N THR A 46 19.43 41.18 1.15
CA THR A 46 18.76 42.39 0.64
C THR A 46 19.71 43.45 0.09
N ALA A 47 21.03 43.20 0.10
CA ALA A 47 22.00 44.13 -0.49
C ALA A 47 21.97 44.03 -2.03
N PRO A 48 21.92 45.14 -2.77
CA PRO A 48 21.94 45.11 -4.23
C PRO A 48 23.28 44.54 -4.71
N LEU A 49 23.23 43.34 -5.31
CA LEU A 49 24.37 42.63 -5.87
C LEU A 49 25.06 43.48 -6.95
N LEU A 50 26.39 43.54 -6.88
CA LEU A 50 27.19 44.28 -7.86
C LEU A 50 27.21 43.52 -9.20
N PRO A 51 27.20 44.22 -10.35
CA PRO A 51 27.23 43.57 -11.66
C PRO A 51 28.52 42.76 -11.84
N GLY A 52 28.40 41.43 -11.86
CA GLY A 52 29.51 40.48 -11.92
C GLY A 52 29.53 39.45 -10.78
N GLU A 53 28.88 39.75 -9.65
CA GLU A 53 28.73 38.80 -8.53
C GLU A 53 27.83 37.63 -8.91
N ASP A 54 26.77 37.86 -9.70
CA ASP A 54 25.91 36.80 -10.24
C ASP A 54 26.69 35.77 -11.07
N ALA A 55 27.64 36.23 -11.89
CA ALA A 55 28.46 35.35 -12.73
C ALA A 55 29.44 34.50 -11.89
N LEU A 56 29.99 35.07 -10.81
CA LEU A 56 30.84 34.35 -9.87
C LEU A 56 30.04 33.35 -9.01
N LEU A 57 28.83 33.71 -8.59
CA LEU A 57 27.90 32.82 -7.89
C LEU A 57 27.42 31.67 -8.80
N HIS A 58 27.15 31.95 -10.07
CA HIS A 58 26.82 30.93 -11.06
C HIS A 58 28.01 30.02 -11.39
N ALA A 59 29.23 30.55 -11.50
CA ALA A 59 30.44 29.74 -11.70
C ALA A 59 30.77 28.87 -10.48
N ALA A 60 30.61 29.42 -9.27
CA ALA A 60 30.81 28.69 -8.01
C ALA A 60 29.76 27.59 -7.81
N SER A 61 28.49 27.86 -8.11
CA SER A 61 27.43 26.83 -8.07
C SER A 61 27.61 25.76 -9.15
N ALA A 62 28.08 26.11 -10.34
CA ALA A 62 28.43 25.14 -11.38
C ALA A 62 29.61 24.24 -10.97
N ALA A 63 30.67 24.81 -10.37
CA ALA A 63 31.80 24.05 -9.85
C ALA A 63 31.40 23.14 -8.66
N ALA A 64 30.51 23.62 -7.79
CA ALA A 64 29.94 22.83 -6.70
C ALA A 64 29.07 21.68 -7.23
N ALA A 65 28.28 21.91 -8.28
CA ALA A 65 27.49 20.87 -8.94
C ALA A 65 28.39 19.82 -9.62
N GLU A 66 29.47 20.23 -10.30
CA GLU A 66 30.43 19.30 -10.90
C GLU A 66 31.16 18.47 -9.84
N ARG A 67 31.50 19.08 -8.69
CA ARG A 67 32.04 18.37 -7.52
C ARG A 67 31.05 17.32 -7.00
N ALA A 68 29.81 17.72 -6.74
CA ALA A 68 28.76 16.81 -6.27
C ALA A 68 28.52 15.66 -7.27
N ALA A 69 28.64 15.92 -8.58
CA ALA A 69 28.56 14.90 -9.61
C ALA A 69 29.72 13.91 -9.56
N ARG A 70 30.96 14.37 -9.35
CA ARG A 70 32.15 13.49 -9.20
C ARG A 70 32.07 12.66 -7.92
N GLU A 71 31.72 13.29 -6.80
CA GLU A 71 31.52 12.59 -5.52
C GLU A 71 30.38 11.57 -5.62
N GLY A 72 29.25 11.94 -6.20
CA GLY A 72 28.10 11.06 -6.39
C GLY A 72 28.42 9.83 -7.24
N ARG A 73 29.24 9.97 -8.30
CA ARG A 73 29.72 8.81 -9.09
C ARG A 73 30.57 7.85 -8.25
N LEU A 74 31.46 8.37 -7.42
CA LEU A 74 32.30 7.54 -6.55
C LEU A 74 31.47 6.80 -5.49
N TRP A 75 30.50 7.46 -4.87
CA TRP A 75 29.57 6.83 -3.95
C TRP A 75 28.73 5.74 -4.61
N SER A 76 28.25 5.96 -5.84
CA SER A 76 27.54 4.94 -6.61
C SER A 76 28.41 3.73 -6.93
N ASN A 77 29.68 3.93 -7.32
CA ASN A 77 30.61 2.81 -7.56
C ASN A 77 30.91 2.04 -6.27
N MET A 78 31.15 2.76 -5.17
CA MET A 78 31.37 2.13 -3.87
C MET A 78 30.16 1.34 -3.40
N TYR A 79 28.95 1.87 -3.63
CA TYR A 79 27.71 1.15 -3.40
C TYR A 79 27.65 -0.16 -4.19
N SER A 80 27.91 -0.13 -5.51
CA SER A 80 27.90 -1.33 -6.35
C SER A 80 28.86 -2.41 -5.83
N TYR A 81 30.11 -2.05 -5.48
CA TYR A 81 31.06 -3.01 -4.93
C TYR A 81 30.63 -3.55 -3.56
N CYS A 82 30.05 -2.71 -2.69
CA CYS A 82 29.54 -3.17 -1.39
C CYS A 82 28.37 -4.17 -1.55
N VAL A 83 27.53 -3.99 -2.56
CA VAL A 83 26.45 -4.93 -2.91
C VAL A 83 27.02 -6.24 -3.43
N GLU A 84 28.01 -6.20 -4.33
CA GLU A 84 28.71 -7.40 -4.82
C GLU A 84 29.36 -8.22 -3.70
N MET A 85 29.90 -7.55 -2.68
CA MET A 85 30.48 -8.17 -1.48
C MET A 85 29.45 -8.62 -0.43
N ARG A 86 28.15 -8.43 -0.67
CA ARG A 86 27.06 -8.72 0.28
C ARG A 86 27.19 -7.98 1.62
N GLN A 87 27.85 -6.83 1.64
CA GLN A 87 28.00 -5.98 2.83
C GLN A 87 26.93 -4.89 2.82
N TYR A 88 25.66 -5.28 3.03
CA TYR A 88 24.51 -4.38 2.84
C TYR A 88 24.47 -3.21 3.81
N ASP A 89 24.97 -3.37 5.04
CA ASP A 89 25.06 -2.26 6.00
C ASP A 89 25.97 -1.14 5.48
N ARG A 90 27.12 -1.53 4.91
CA ARG A 90 28.07 -0.59 4.29
C ARG A 90 27.53 -0.02 2.98
N ALA A 91 26.82 -0.83 2.20
CA ALA A 91 26.14 -0.36 0.98
C ALA A 91 25.08 0.70 1.31
N TYR A 92 24.29 0.48 2.36
CA TYR A 92 23.29 1.43 2.84
C TYR A 92 23.93 2.72 3.36
N GLY A 93 25.05 2.63 4.08
CA GLY A 93 25.84 3.80 4.47
C GLY A 93 26.35 4.61 3.27
N ALA A 94 26.84 3.93 2.23
CA ALA A 94 27.30 4.56 0.99
C ALA A 94 26.17 5.24 0.21
N LEU A 95 24.97 4.64 0.22
CA LEU A 95 23.76 5.21 -0.36
C LEU A 95 23.38 6.53 0.32
N LEU A 96 23.33 6.55 1.67
CA LEU A 96 22.96 7.76 2.41
C LEU A 96 23.97 8.89 2.23
N ALA A 97 25.26 8.55 2.12
CA ALA A 97 26.33 9.52 1.92
C ALA A 97 26.36 10.12 0.50
N ASN A 98 25.60 9.58 -0.46
CA ASN A 98 25.57 10.10 -1.83
C ASN A 98 24.90 11.48 -1.86
N PRO A 99 25.59 12.55 -2.33
CA PRO A 99 25.01 13.89 -2.40
C PRO A 99 23.92 14.03 -3.48
N LEU A 100 23.88 13.14 -4.46
CA LEU A 100 22.89 13.18 -5.55
C LEU A 100 21.60 12.45 -5.17
N PRO A 101 20.44 13.14 -5.10
CA PRO A 101 19.19 12.53 -4.66
C PRO A 101 18.65 11.49 -5.67
N ALA A 102 18.83 11.73 -6.97
CA ALA A 102 18.42 10.79 -8.01
C ALA A 102 19.20 9.46 -7.95
N ALA A 103 20.53 9.54 -7.79
CA ALA A 103 21.38 8.36 -7.63
C ALA A 103 21.09 7.61 -6.32
N ARG A 104 20.76 8.33 -5.25
CA ARG A 104 20.32 7.75 -3.97
C ARG A 104 19.04 6.92 -4.12
N LEU A 105 18.03 7.43 -4.83
CA LEU A 105 16.80 6.69 -5.07
C LEU A 105 17.00 5.48 -5.98
N GLN A 106 17.85 5.59 -7.00
CA GLN A 106 18.14 4.47 -7.88
C GLN A 106 18.94 3.35 -7.17
N SER A 107 19.93 3.73 -6.34
CA SER A 107 20.64 2.77 -5.49
C SER A 107 19.71 2.15 -4.44
N LEU A 108 18.78 2.92 -3.84
CA LEU A 108 17.77 2.37 -2.93
C LEU A 108 16.89 1.33 -3.63
N ARG A 109 16.36 1.68 -4.80
CA ARG A 109 15.54 0.78 -5.63
C ARG A 109 16.26 -0.52 -5.92
N HIS A 110 17.52 -0.42 -6.31
CA HIS A 110 18.36 -1.58 -6.56
C HIS A 110 18.60 -2.39 -5.29
N LEU A 111 18.91 -1.75 -4.16
CA LEU A 111 19.18 -2.42 -2.89
C LEU A 111 17.98 -3.23 -2.41
N VAL A 112 16.77 -2.63 -2.42
CA VAL A 112 15.54 -3.32 -2.04
C VAL A 112 15.30 -4.51 -2.97
N HIS A 113 15.49 -4.34 -4.27
CA HIS A 113 15.35 -5.45 -5.22
C HIS A 113 16.32 -6.61 -4.92
N VAL A 114 17.61 -6.32 -4.75
CA VAL A 114 18.64 -7.33 -4.44
C VAL A 114 18.33 -8.03 -3.11
N LEU A 115 18.01 -7.28 -2.05
CA LEU A 115 17.66 -7.86 -0.75
C LEU A 115 16.44 -8.79 -0.83
N THR A 116 15.44 -8.43 -1.63
CA THR A 116 14.24 -9.28 -1.82
C THR A 116 14.53 -10.52 -2.65
N GLN A 117 15.38 -10.43 -3.68
CA GLN A 117 15.75 -11.58 -4.53
C GLN A 117 16.64 -12.57 -3.77
N GLU A 118 17.54 -12.07 -2.95
CA GLU A 118 18.49 -12.90 -2.19
C GLU A 118 17.89 -13.42 -0.88
N GLY A 119 16.63 -13.08 -0.58
CA GLY A 119 15.90 -13.56 0.60
C GLY A 119 16.41 -13.01 1.92
N GLN A 120 17.15 -11.89 1.92
CA GLN A 120 17.73 -11.31 3.14
C GLN A 120 16.75 -10.39 3.87
N LEU A 121 15.69 -11.00 4.39
CA LEU A 121 14.60 -10.30 5.07
C LEU A 121 15.03 -9.67 6.39
N GLN A 122 15.91 -10.33 7.14
CA GLN A 122 16.42 -9.82 8.42
C GLN A 122 17.18 -8.51 8.22
N THR A 123 18.04 -8.45 7.21
CA THR A 123 18.76 -7.23 6.83
C THR A 123 17.79 -6.15 6.37
N LEU A 124 16.79 -6.49 5.56
CA LEU A 124 15.78 -5.52 5.11
C LEU A 124 15.01 -4.90 6.29
N CYS A 125 14.66 -5.69 7.31
CA CYS A 125 13.88 -5.23 8.46
C CYS A 125 14.70 -4.40 9.45
N THR A 126 16.00 -4.71 9.58
CA THR A 126 16.91 -3.98 10.50
C THR A 126 17.36 -2.63 9.96
N LEU A 127 17.35 -2.43 8.64
CA LEU A 127 17.74 -1.16 8.03
C LEU A 127 16.74 -0.04 8.39
N PRO A 128 17.19 1.11 8.91
CA PRO A 128 16.31 2.16 9.42
C PRO A 128 15.57 2.95 8.33
N PHE A 129 15.98 2.88 7.06
CA PHE A 129 15.40 3.66 5.94
C PHE A 129 15.26 5.17 6.27
N ALA A 130 16.22 5.71 7.02
CA ALA A 130 16.23 7.10 7.46
C ALA A 130 16.68 8.03 6.32
N GLY A 131 15.85 9.01 5.98
CA GLY A 131 16.23 10.10 5.07
C GLY A 131 15.10 10.53 4.13
N VAL A 132 15.23 11.77 3.64
CA VAL A 132 14.36 12.36 2.62
C VAL A 132 15.23 12.71 1.42
N ALA A 133 14.81 12.28 0.23
CA ALA A 133 15.39 12.72 -1.03
C ALA A 133 14.53 13.85 -1.59
N VAL A 134 15.13 15.04 -1.76
CA VAL A 134 14.47 16.16 -2.43
C VAL A 134 14.83 16.09 -3.91
N LEU A 135 13.85 15.77 -4.75
CA LEU A 135 14.01 15.84 -6.20
C LEU A 135 13.55 17.22 -6.66
N SER A 136 14.48 18.04 -7.13
CA SER A 136 14.14 19.22 -7.90
C SER A 136 13.65 18.77 -9.28
N SER A 137 12.41 19.11 -9.66
CA SER A 137 11.94 18.96 -11.04
C SER A 137 12.65 19.98 -11.94
N SER A 138 13.92 19.73 -12.24
CA SER A 138 14.68 20.47 -13.26
C SER A 138 15.00 19.48 -14.36
N GLU A 139 14.00 19.24 -15.21
CA GLU A 139 14.13 18.64 -16.55
C GLU A 139 12.71 18.61 -17.19
N HIS A 140 12.14 19.79 -17.43
CA HIS A 140 11.16 19.95 -18.49
C HIS A 140 11.57 21.15 -19.34
N THR A 141 11.79 20.89 -20.62
CA THR A 141 12.06 21.86 -21.67
C THR A 141 10.98 22.94 -21.65
N PRO A 142 11.34 24.24 -21.69
CA PRO A 142 10.34 25.31 -21.68
C PRO A 142 9.71 25.43 -23.07
N THR A 143 8.56 24.79 -23.31
CA THR A 143 7.67 25.19 -24.40
C THR A 143 6.56 26.07 -23.85
N ALA A 144 6.82 27.37 -23.99
CA ALA A 144 5.94 28.55 -24.05
C ALA A 144 4.54 28.53 -23.40
N ALA A 145 4.39 29.49 -22.47
CA ALA A 145 3.21 30.34 -22.23
C ALA A 145 1.99 29.74 -21.49
N GLY A 146 2.01 29.84 -20.16
CA GLY A 146 0.83 29.90 -19.28
C GLY A 146 1.16 30.75 -18.04
N PRO A 147 0.22 31.57 -17.52
CA PRO A 147 0.56 32.67 -16.61
C PRO A 147 0.85 32.22 -15.18
N ALA A 148 1.70 33.04 -14.54
CA ALA A 148 2.18 33.06 -13.16
C ALA A 148 1.32 32.35 -12.10
N GLY A 149 1.96 31.42 -11.37
CA GLY A 149 1.42 30.80 -10.15
C GLY A 149 1.88 29.38 -9.84
N SER A 150 2.70 28.74 -10.68
CA SER A 150 3.11 27.34 -10.49
C SER A 150 4.42 27.23 -9.70
N ALA A 151 4.32 26.80 -8.45
CA ALA A 151 5.45 26.48 -7.59
C ALA A 151 6.40 25.49 -8.29
N THR A 152 7.69 25.82 -8.33
CA THR A 152 8.78 24.92 -8.74
C THR A 152 8.67 23.63 -7.92
N GLY A 153 8.12 22.57 -8.51
CA GLY A 153 7.68 21.37 -7.79
C GLY A 153 8.84 20.52 -7.28
N CYS A 154 9.49 20.93 -6.19
CA CYS A 154 10.41 20.06 -5.46
C CYS A 154 9.58 18.91 -4.85
N ARG A 155 9.75 17.70 -5.37
CA ARG A 155 9.11 16.50 -4.83
C ARG A 155 10.01 15.92 -3.76
N THR A 156 9.60 16.04 -2.50
CA THR A 156 10.27 15.36 -1.38
C THR A 156 9.74 13.93 -1.29
N VAL A 157 10.62 12.94 -1.42
CA VAL A 157 10.28 11.51 -1.29
C VAL A 157 11.02 10.95 -0.08
N SER A 158 10.28 10.35 0.86
CA SER A 158 10.91 9.63 1.97
C SER A 158 11.49 8.31 1.47
N LEU A 159 12.67 7.93 1.93
CA LEU A 159 13.30 6.67 1.49
C LEU A 159 12.43 5.46 1.90
N LEU A 160 11.77 5.54 3.06
CA LEU A 160 10.86 4.51 3.54
C LEU A 160 9.61 4.39 2.67
N SER A 161 8.96 5.50 2.30
CA SER A 161 7.78 5.44 1.43
C SER A 161 8.13 4.89 0.05
N GLU A 162 9.29 5.25 -0.50
CA GLU A 162 9.74 4.68 -1.79
C GLU A 162 10.03 3.18 -1.68
N ALA A 163 10.68 2.73 -0.59
CA ALA A 163 10.91 1.31 -0.35
C ALA A 163 9.59 0.53 -0.24
N LEU A 164 8.61 1.07 0.50
CA LEU A 164 7.26 0.52 0.57
C LEU A 164 6.59 0.50 -0.79
N ASP A 165 6.60 1.59 -1.55
CA ASP A 165 5.98 1.66 -2.89
C ASP A 165 6.59 0.65 -3.86
N LEU A 166 7.88 0.35 -3.73
CA LEU A 166 8.54 -0.70 -4.52
C LEU A 166 8.08 -2.08 -4.11
N LEU A 167 8.01 -2.37 -2.81
CA LEU A 167 7.53 -3.65 -2.31
C LEU A 167 6.06 -3.87 -2.68
N HIS A 168 5.22 -2.85 -2.57
CA HIS A 168 3.82 -2.90 -3.01
C HIS A 168 3.69 -3.13 -4.52
N ARG A 169 4.47 -2.42 -5.35
CA ARG A 169 4.48 -2.65 -6.80
C ARG A 169 4.97 -4.04 -7.16
N ARG A 170 6.00 -4.53 -6.46
CA ARG A 170 6.54 -5.87 -6.67
C ARG A 170 5.51 -6.94 -6.27
N ALA A 171 4.82 -6.77 -5.15
CA ALA A 171 3.74 -7.66 -4.73
C ALA A 171 2.59 -7.68 -5.73
N HIS A 172 2.16 -6.51 -6.23
CA HIS A 172 1.06 -6.47 -7.19
C HIS A 172 1.41 -7.11 -8.55
N ASN A 173 2.65 -6.96 -8.99
CA ASN A 173 3.11 -7.47 -10.29
C ASN A 173 3.79 -8.85 -10.21
N CYS A 174 3.82 -9.50 -9.05
CA CYS A 174 4.48 -10.80 -8.91
C CYS A 174 3.63 -11.94 -9.48
N ASP A 175 4.34 -12.93 -10.02
CA ASP A 175 3.78 -14.23 -10.35
C ASP A 175 3.57 -15.05 -9.08
N LEU A 176 2.44 -15.75 -8.98
CA LEU A 176 2.08 -16.56 -7.80
C LEU A 176 3.04 -17.74 -7.55
N ALA A 177 3.83 -18.11 -8.56
CA ALA A 177 4.84 -19.17 -8.47
C ALA A 177 6.23 -18.67 -8.01
N GLU A 178 6.42 -17.35 -7.82
CA GLU A 178 7.71 -16.81 -7.39
C GLU A 178 8.02 -17.23 -5.95
N THR A 179 9.21 -17.80 -5.73
CA THR A 179 9.73 -18.16 -4.41
C THR A 179 11.00 -17.36 -4.12
N PRO A 180 11.08 -16.60 -3.02
CA PRO A 180 10.04 -16.34 -2.02
C PRO A 180 8.91 -15.44 -2.54
N GLN A 181 7.68 -15.67 -2.08
CA GLN A 181 6.50 -14.89 -2.50
C GLN A 181 6.59 -13.43 -2.00
N PRO A 182 6.51 -12.42 -2.89
CA PRO A 182 6.69 -11.02 -2.51
C PRO A 182 5.68 -10.48 -1.49
N TYR A 183 4.45 -11.03 -1.45
CA TYR A 183 3.47 -10.66 -0.43
C TYR A 183 3.92 -11.01 0.99
N LYS A 184 4.52 -12.19 1.19
CA LYS A 184 5.05 -12.60 2.50
C LYS A 184 6.20 -11.72 2.95
N VAL A 185 7.08 -11.36 2.01
CA VAL A 185 8.17 -10.42 2.24
C VAL A 185 7.65 -9.04 2.66
N LEU A 186 6.60 -8.55 1.99
CA LEU A 186 5.95 -7.30 2.34
C LEU A 186 5.31 -7.37 3.73
N TYR A 187 4.64 -8.48 4.07
CA TYR A 187 4.06 -8.70 5.40
C TYR A 187 5.13 -8.67 6.50
N ASP A 188 6.21 -9.44 6.36
CA ASP A 188 7.29 -9.48 7.34
C ASP A 188 7.91 -8.08 7.55
N PHE A 189 8.07 -7.33 6.45
CA PHE A 189 8.58 -5.96 6.50
C PHE A 189 7.65 -5.01 7.27
N LEU A 190 6.33 -5.09 7.03
CA LEU A 190 5.33 -4.24 7.68
C LEU A 190 5.17 -4.58 9.17
N VAL A 191 5.18 -5.85 9.53
CA VAL A 191 5.15 -6.30 10.93
C VAL A 191 6.37 -5.82 11.71
N CYS A 192 7.57 -5.89 11.12
CA CYS A 192 8.78 -5.36 11.75
C CYS A 192 8.74 -3.84 11.97
N ARG A 193 7.93 -3.13 11.19
CA ARG A 193 7.70 -1.68 11.30
C ARG A 193 6.45 -1.31 12.11
N SER A 194 5.81 -2.29 12.75
CA SER A 194 4.57 -2.14 13.53
C SER A 194 3.38 -1.56 12.74
N ASP A 195 3.41 -1.64 11.41
CA ASP A 195 2.26 -1.28 10.57
C ASP A 195 1.37 -2.52 10.36
N TYR A 196 0.56 -2.82 11.37
CA TYR A 196 -0.32 -3.98 11.37
C TYR A 196 -1.49 -3.82 10.39
N LYS A 197 -1.95 -2.59 10.14
CA LYS A 197 -3.05 -2.32 9.20
C LYS A 197 -2.60 -2.52 7.76
N GLY A 198 -1.40 -2.02 7.42
CA GLY A 198 -0.75 -2.29 6.14
C GLY A 198 -0.48 -3.79 5.96
N ALA A 199 -0.01 -4.48 7.00
CA ALA A 199 0.26 -5.92 6.96
C ALA A 199 -1.03 -6.74 6.69
N ALA A 200 -2.12 -6.39 7.37
CA ALA A 200 -3.43 -7.01 7.17
C ALA A 200 -3.95 -6.81 5.75
N ARG A 201 -3.89 -5.56 5.26
CA ARG A 201 -4.21 -5.22 3.88
C ARG A 201 -3.41 -6.09 2.92
N ALA A 202 -2.10 -6.16 3.11
CA ALA A 202 -1.19 -6.91 2.26
C ALA A 202 -1.59 -8.39 2.13
N MET A 203 -1.93 -9.02 3.24
CA MET A 203 -2.34 -10.42 3.30
C MET A 203 -3.76 -10.67 2.78
N ALA A 204 -4.69 -9.76 3.02
CA ALA A 204 -6.05 -9.86 2.48
C ALA A 204 -6.04 -9.80 0.94
N ALA A 205 -5.30 -8.85 0.34
CA ALA A 205 -5.14 -8.79 -1.11
C ALA A 205 -4.46 -10.02 -1.68
N TYR A 206 -3.48 -10.59 -0.96
CA TYR A 206 -2.83 -11.83 -1.36
C TYR A 206 -3.83 -13.00 -1.40
N ALA A 207 -4.65 -13.15 -0.36
CA ALA A 207 -5.69 -14.16 -0.30
C ALA A 207 -6.71 -14.01 -1.45
N TRP A 208 -7.14 -12.78 -1.75
CA TRP A 208 -8.07 -12.53 -2.85
C TRP A 208 -7.46 -12.78 -4.23
N ARG A 209 -6.19 -12.39 -4.45
CA ARG A 209 -5.48 -12.73 -5.69
C ARG A 209 -5.33 -14.23 -5.88
N LEU A 210 -4.99 -14.96 -4.83
CA LEU A 210 -4.97 -16.41 -4.87
C LEU A 210 -6.33 -16.96 -5.31
N ARG A 211 -7.43 -16.44 -4.77
CA ARG A 211 -8.79 -16.86 -5.15
C ARG A 211 -9.14 -16.57 -6.61
N ALA A 212 -8.69 -15.43 -7.15
CA ALA A 212 -8.98 -15.03 -8.53
C ALA A 212 -8.13 -15.78 -9.57
N GLU A 213 -6.82 -15.89 -9.30
CA GLU A 213 -5.79 -16.26 -10.28
C GLU A 213 -5.22 -17.67 -10.07
N ALA A 214 -5.17 -18.20 -8.83
CA ALA A 214 -4.52 -19.48 -8.57
C ALA A 214 -5.40 -20.68 -9.01
N SER A 215 -4.74 -21.81 -9.26
CA SER A 215 -5.44 -23.06 -9.49
C SER A 215 -6.15 -23.52 -8.21
N SER A 216 -7.23 -24.29 -8.36
CA SER A 216 -7.98 -24.94 -7.27
C SER A 216 -7.20 -26.06 -6.56
N SER A 217 -5.87 -25.99 -6.55
CA SER A 217 -4.99 -26.92 -5.86
C SER A 217 -5.15 -26.81 -4.34
N GLU A 218 -5.11 -27.94 -3.65
CA GLU A 218 -5.15 -28.01 -2.18
C GLU A 218 -4.04 -27.14 -1.54
N ALA A 219 -2.86 -27.08 -2.15
CA ALA A 219 -1.76 -26.24 -1.68
C ALA A 219 -2.10 -24.75 -1.75
N ALA A 220 -2.66 -24.30 -2.86
CA ALA A 220 -3.08 -22.90 -3.06
C ALA A 220 -4.22 -22.50 -2.10
N VAL A 221 -5.16 -23.42 -1.87
CA VAL A 221 -6.24 -23.21 -0.88
C VAL A 221 -5.68 -23.11 0.53
N SER A 222 -4.76 -24.01 0.91
CA SER A 222 -4.11 -23.97 2.23
C SER A 222 -3.31 -22.68 2.43
N GLU A 223 -2.73 -22.15 1.36
CA GLU A 223 -1.98 -20.90 1.39
C GLU A 223 -2.89 -19.67 1.50
N ALA A 224 -4.03 -19.67 0.80
CA ALA A 224 -5.04 -18.64 0.95
C ALA A 224 -5.61 -18.61 2.38
N LEU A 225 -5.90 -19.77 2.98
CA LEU A 225 -6.33 -19.87 4.38
C LEU A 225 -5.29 -19.30 5.34
N ARG A 226 -4.01 -19.62 5.15
CA ARG A 226 -2.91 -19.02 5.95
C ARG A 226 -2.84 -17.51 5.78
N ALA A 227 -3.04 -16.99 4.57
CA ALA A 227 -3.05 -15.55 4.32
C ALA A 227 -4.21 -14.85 5.06
N TYR A 228 -5.40 -15.45 5.06
CA TYR A 228 -6.51 -14.95 5.87
C TYR A 228 -6.21 -15.00 7.38
N ASP A 229 -5.64 -16.09 7.88
CA ASP A 229 -5.27 -16.19 9.30
C ASP A 229 -4.25 -15.11 9.70
N LEU A 230 -3.25 -14.82 8.85
CA LEU A 230 -2.30 -13.73 9.06
C LEU A 230 -2.97 -12.34 9.02
N ALA A 231 -3.92 -12.12 8.11
CA ALA A 231 -4.69 -10.88 8.04
C ALA A 231 -5.55 -10.67 9.30
N ILE A 232 -6.26 -11.71 9.75
CA ILE A 232 -7.08 -11.69 10.96
C ILE A 232 -6.21 -11.44 12.19
N ASN A 233 -5.06 -12.12 12.29
CA ASN A 233 -4.12 -11.95 13.39
C ASN A 233 -3.49 -10.55 13.42
N SER A 234 -3.24 -9.93 12.26
CA SER A 234 -2.70 -8.57 12.21
C SER A 234 -3.76 -7.52 12.54
N LEU A 235 -5.02 -7.71 12.14
CA LEU A 235 -6.11 -6.82 12.56
C LEU A 235 -6.48 -6.97 14.03
N SER A 236 -6.36 -8.17 14.62
CA SER A 236 -6.67 -8.39 16.03
C SER A 236 -5.65 -7.78 16.99
N LEU A 237 -4.48 -7.39 16.49
CA LEU A 237 -3.48 -6.62 17.24
C LEU A 237 -3.81 -5.11 17.29
N LEU A 238 -4.70 -4.63 16.43
CA LEU A 238 -5.17 -3.24 16.43
C LEU A 238 -6.33 -3.07 17.41
N ASP A 239 -6.55 -1.82 17.82
CA ASP A 239 -7.73 -1.46 18.58
C ASP A 239 -9.02 -1.75 17.77
N PRO A 240 -10.11 -2.17 18.42
CA PRO A 240 -11.34 -2.57 17.72
C PRO A 240 -11.96 -1.46 16.88
N GLU A 241 -11.65 -0.20 17.16
CA GLU A 241 -12.11 0.97 16.39
C GLU A 241 -11.35 1.15 15.06
N ASP A 242 -10.10 0.67 14.99
CA ASP A 242 -9.21 0.78 13.83
C ASP A 242 -9.06 -0.54 13.05
N ALA A 243 -9.62 -1.64 13.58
CA ALA A 243 -9.57 -3.00 13.06
C ALA A 243 -10.48 -3.22 11.83
N TRP A 244 -10.24 -2.40 10.79
CA TRP A 244 -10.99 -2.41 9.55
C TRP A 244 -10.12 -2.04 8.34
N LEU A 245 -10.48 -2.59 7.18
CA LEU A 245 -9.82 -2.32 5.89
C LEU A 245 -10.75 -1.55 4.97
N ASP A 246 -10.25 -0.51 4.31
CA ASP A 246 -11.01 0.23 3.30
C ASP A 246 -10.99 -0.56 1.98
N LEU A 247 -12.13 -0.98 1.47
CA LEU A 247 -12.20 -1.70 0.18
C LEU A 247 -12.16 -0.73 -1.02
N THR A 248 -12.33 0.59 -0.79
CA THR A 248 -12.23 1.63 -1.83
C THR A 248 -10.79 2.04 -2.14
N ASP A 249 -9.85 1.53 -1.36
CA ASP A 249 -8.45 1.65 -1.62
C ASP A 249 -8.09 1.16 -3.03
N PRO A 250 -7.38 1.95 -3.87
CA PRO A 250 -7.04 1.55 -5.25
C PRO A 250 -6.29 0.23 -5.37
N TRP A 251 -5.67 -0.19 -4.27
CA TRP A 251 -4.92 -1.43 -4.13
C TRP A 251 -5.82 -2.65 -3.85
N LEU A 252 -6.96 -2.44 -3.19
CA LEU A 252 -7.92 -3.48 -2.82
C LEU A 252 -9.13 -3.51 -3.77
N GLU A 253 -9.52 -2.38 -4.36
CA GLU A 253 -10.73 -2.24 -5.21
C GLU A 253 -10.81 -3.29 -6.34
N LYS A 254 -9.66 -3.63 -6.96
CA LYS A 254 -9.59 -4.60 -8.06
C LYS A 254 -9.57 -6.06 -7.61
N LEU A 255 -9.30 -6.29 -6.34
CA LEU A 255 -9.01 -7.61 -5.78
C LEU A 255 -10.12 -8.07 -4.83
N ALA A 256 -10.77 -7.12 -4.15
CA ALA A 256 -11.85 -7.40 -3.23
C ALA A 256 -12.94 -8.23 -3.92
N PRO A 257 -13.45 -9.29 -3.28
CA PRO A 257 -14.63 -9.97 -3.77
C PRO A 257 -15.75 -8.94 -3.83
N HIS A 258 -16.28 -8.70 -5.04
CA HIS A 258 -17.45 -7.85 -5.19
C HIS A 258 -18.62 -8.58 -4.51
N ASP A 259 -19.03 -8.09 -3.33
CA ASP A 259 -20.31 -8.45 -2.75
C ASP A 259 -21.41 -8.07 -3.75
N SER A 260 -21.92 -9.08 -4.45
CA SER A 260 -23.03 -8.95 -5.38
C SER A 260 -24.29 -8.41 -4.70
N SER A 261 -24.36 -8.42 -3.36
CA SER A 261 -25.43 -7.82 -2.55
C SER A 261 -25.40 -6.30 -2.45
N SER A 262 -24.26 -5.63 -2.66
CA SER A 262 -24.19 -4.16 -2.57
C SER A 262 -24.68 -3.44 -3.83
N ASN A 263 -24.70 -4.12 -4.98
CA ASN A 263 -25.24 -3.56 -6.23
C ASN A 263 -26.77 -3.64 -6.33
N ASP A 264 -27.44 -4.54 -5.62
CA ASP A 264 -28.91 -4.67 -5.65
C ASP A 264 -29.62 -3.54 -4.90
N ILE A 265 -28.98 -2.93 -3.90
CA ILE A 265 -29.57 -1.80 -3.16
C ILE A 265 -29.47 -0.49 -3.96
N LEU A 266 -28.49 -0.36 -4.86
CA LEU A 266 -28.31 0.83 -5.70
C LEU A 266 -29.21 0.86 -6.94
N MET A 267 -29.80 -0.27 -7.37
CA MET A 267 -30.74 -0.32 -8.51
C MET A 267 -32.22 -0.23 -8.12
N GLN A 268 -32.60 -0.43 -6.84
CA GLN A 268 -34.01 -0.42 -6.42
C GLN A 268 -34.57 0.96 -6.01
N HIS A 269 -33.72 2.00 -5.92
CA HIS A 269 -34.15 3.37 -5.63
C HIS A 269 -33.75 4.38 -6.72
N ALA A 270 -33.93 4.02 -7.99
CA ALA A 270 -34.05 5.02 -9.05
C ALA A 270 -35.51 5.51 -9.12
N PRO A 271 -35.83 6.76 -8.77
CA PRO A 271 -37.18 7.27 -8.98
C PRO A 271 -37.48 7.36 -10.47
N LEU A 272 -38.58 6.74 -10.87
CA LEU A 272 -39.18 6.82 -12.19
C LEU A 272 -39.41 8.29 -12.59
N THR A 273 -38.70 8.77 -13.62
CA THR A 273 -39.14 9.94 -14.39
C THR A 273 -38.98 9.67 -15.89
N LEU A 274 -40.12 9.67 -16.58
CA LEU A 274 -40.29 9.52 -18.03
C LEU A 274 -39.63 10.68 -18.81
N PRO A 275 -39.35 10.49 -20.12
CA PRO A 275 -38.56 11.41 -20.92
C PRO A 275 -39.42 12.53 -21.53
N ALA A 276 -38.89 13.75 -21.63
CA ALA A 276 -39.37 14.77 -22.55
C ALA A 276 -38.23 15.64 -23.07
N THR A 277 -38.35 15.96 -24.36
CA THR A 277 -37.40 16.49 -25.34
C THR A 277 -37.16 18.02 -25.24
N PRO A 278 -36.22 18.59 -26.04
CA PRO A 278 -35.55 19.87 -25.76
C PRO A 278 -36.21 21.08 -26.44
N SER A 279 -35.99 22.28 -25.91
CA SER A 279 -36.19 23.53 -26.66
C SER A 279 -35.36 24.69 -26.09
N ALA A 280 -34.87 25.50 -27.02
CA ALA A 280 -33.90 26.58 -26.92
C ALA A 280 -34.45 27.93 -26.40
N ALA A 281 -33.53 28.90 -26.35
CA ALA A 281 -33.63 30.36 -26.20
C ALA A 281 -33.30 30.86 -24.77
N ALA A 282 -32.12 31.42 -24.50
CA ALA A 282 -31.51 32.68 -24.98
C ALA A 282 -31.92 33.91 -24.15
N ALA A 283 -30.89 34.74 -23.89
CA ALA A 283 -30.89 36.12 -23.43
C ALA A 283 -31.11 36.38 -21.92
N ALA A 284 -30.07 36.85 -21.22
CA ALA A 284 -29.70 38.26 -21.19
C ALA A 284 -28.71 38.54 -20.04
N ALA A 285 -27.52 39.02 -20.40
CA ALA A 285 -26.63 39.74 -19.51
C ALA A 285 -26.91 41.24 -19.66
N ALA A 286 -26.87 42.00 -18.56
CA ALA A 286 -26.16 43.29 -18.40
C ALA A 286 -26.69 44.13 -17.23
N ALA A 287 -25.75 44.65 -16.43
CA ALA A 287 -25.67 45.96 -15.75
C ALA A 287 -26.84 46.43 -14.84
N GLY A 288 -26.66 47.11 -13.72
CA GLY A 288 -25.53 47.78 -13.09
C GLY A 288 -26.09 48.79 -12.07
N GLU A 289 -25.30 49.10 -11.05
CA GLU A 289 -25.33 50.31 -10.19
C GLU A 289 -26.43 50.47 -9.11
N GLY A 290 -25.99 50.34 -7.84
CA GLY A 290 -25.85 51.49 -6.94
C GLY A 290 -27.05 51.92 -6.09
N ALA A 291 -27.06 51.53 -4.80
CA ALA A 291 -27.51 52.42 -3.72
C ALA A 291 -27.03 51.88 -2.36
N ALA A 292 -26.22 52.70 -1.68
CA ALA A 292 -25.87 52.53 -0.29
C ALA A 292 -27.07 52.88 0.61
N ALA A 293 -27.36 52.02 1.58
CA ALA A 293 -28.11 52.39 2.77
C ALA A 293 -27.55 51.60 3.95
N MET A 294 -26.89 52.35 4.82
CA MET A 294 -26.38 51.98 6.12
C MET A 294 -27.59 51.89 7.06
N ASP A 295 -27.83 50.74 7.68
CA ASP A 295 -28.59 50.71 8.93
C ASP A 295 -28.20 49.53 9.82
N VAL A 296 -28.17 49.82 11.11
CA VAL A 296 -27.66 49.02 12.21
C VAL A 296 -28.74 48.04 12.67
N ALA A 297 -28.44 46.75 12.77
CA ALA A 297 -29.31 45.78 13.45
C ALA A 297 -28.49 44.72 14.21
N GLY A 298 -28.76 44.63 15.51
CA GLY A 298 -28.25 43.59 16.38
C GLY A 298 -29.05 42.29 16.32
N GLY A 299 -28.42 41.24 16.83
CA GLY A 299 -28.99 40.11 17.59
C GLY A 299 -30.21 39.35 17.04
N GLY A 300 -30.01 38.05 16.78
CA GLY A 300 -31.09 37.06 16.72
C GLY A 300 -30.86 35.98 15.67
N GLY A 301 -30.79 34.72 16.10
CA GLY A 301 -30.36 33.59 15.29
C GLY A 301 -31.36 33.07 14.26
N SER A 302 -30.86 32.21 13.36
CA SER A 302 -31.63 31.12 12.77
C SER A 302 -30.71 30.10 12.09
N SER A 303 -31.07 28.84 12.31
CA SER A 303 -30.72 27.60 11.63
C SER A 303 -29.81 27.67 10.40
N GLY A 304 -28.55 27.25 10.57
CA GLY A 304 -27.76 26.68 9.49
C GLY A 304 -28.24 25.26 9.20
N VAL A 305 -28.85 25.06 8.04
CA VAL A 305 -29.15 23.74 7.48
C VAL A 305 -27.84 23.03 7.22
N ALA A 306 -27.52 22.05 8.06
CA ALA A 306 -26.42 21.12 7.83
C ALA A 306 -26.74 20.30 6.59
N ALA A 307 -26.06 20.60 5.48
CA ALA A 307 -25.97 19.71 4.33
C ALA A 307 -25.12 18.50 4.72
N ALA A 308 -25.70 17.59 5.51
CA ALA A 308 -25.22 16.24 5.68
C ALA A 308 -25.57 15.47 4.41
N THR A 309 -24.72 15.58 3.39
CA THR A 309 -24.67 14.53 2.37
C THR A 309 -24.17 13.28 3.08
N ALA A 310 -25.09 12.34 3.32
CA ALA A 310 -24.77 11.01 3.79
C ALA A 310 -23.79 10.39 2.79
N ARG A 311 -22.50 10.48 3.08
CA ARG A 311 -21.45 9.74 2.40
C ARG A 311 -21.78 8.27 2.64
N ALA A 312 -22.23 7.58 1.59
CA ALA A 312 -22.47 6.15 1.63
C ALA A 312 -21.28 5.49 2.33
N ALA A 313 -21.54 4.73 3.41
CA ALA A 313 -20.50 4.06 4.17
C ALA A 313 -19.67 3.25 3.18
N ALA A 314 -18.38 3.59 3.04
CA ALA A 314 -17.49 2.86 2.16
C ALA A 314 -17.58 1.37 2.50
N PRO A 315 -17.48 0.46 1.52
CA PRO A 315 -17.35 -0.97 1.82
C PRO A 315 -16.11 -1.14 2.70
N VAL A 316 -16.33 -1.54 3.95
CA VAL A 316 -15.28 -1.72 4.94
C VAL A 316 -15.22 -3.20 5.29
N ALA A 317 -14.05 -3.82 5.10
CA ALA A 317 -13.84 -5.20 5.55
C ALA A 317 -13.48 -5.18 7.03
N THR A 318 -14.31 -5.82 7.85
CA THR A 318 -14.09 -5.97 9.29
C THR A 318 -13.40 -7.29 9.57
N VAL A 319 -12.89 -7.48 10.79
CA VAL A 319 -12.36 -8.78 11.23
C VAL A 319 -13.39 -9.90 11.03
N GLN A 320 -14.66 -9.63 11.31
CA GLN A 320 -15.76 -10.59 11.14
C GLN A 320 -16.00 -10.95 9.68
N SER A 321 -15.91 -9.98 8.75
CA SER A 321 -16.09 -10.28 7.32
C SER A 321 -14.94 -11.14 6.78
N LEU A 322 -13.70 -10.90 7.21
CA LEU A 322 -12.56 -11.74 6.84
C LEU A 322 -12.64 -13.15 7.47
N GLN A 323 -13.11 -13.25 8.72
CA GLN A 323 -13.38 -14.54 9.37
C GLN A 323 -14.43 -15.34 8.61
N ARG A 324 -15.53 -14.70 8.21
CA ARG A 324 -16.58 -15.29 7.35
C ARG A 324 -16.03 -15.79 6.02
N GLU A 325 -15.22 -14.98 5.32
CA GLU A 325 -14.60 -15.42 4.06
C GLU A 325 -13.66 -16.63 4.26
N ARG A 326 -12.89 -16.63 5.35
CA ARG A 326 -11.95 -17.70 5.69
C ARG A 326 -12.67 -19.01 6.02
N THR A 327 -13.76 -18.95 6.79
CA THR A 327 -14.55 -20.14 7.15
C THR A 327 -15.28 -20.69 5.94
N MET A 328 -15.84 -19.81 5.11
CA MET A 328 -16.43 -20.18 3.82
C MET A 328 -15.41 -20.91 2.95
N LEU A 329 -14.21 -20.35 2.76
CA LEU A 329 -13.16 -21.00 1.96
C LEU A 329 -12.75 -22.37 2.52
N HIS A 330 -12.62 -22.50 3.85
CA HIS A 330 -12.26 -23.75 4.50
C HIS A 330 -13.29 -24.86 4.25
N TYR A 331 -14.57 -24.56 4.45
CA TYR A 331 -15.63 -25.54 4.24
C TYR A 331 -15.88 -25.83 2.75
N CYS A 332 -15.71 -24.85 1.87
CA CYS A 332 -15.72 -25.06 0.42
C CYS A 332 -14.64 -26.06 0.00
N ALA A 333 -13.42 -25.91 0.50
CA ALA A 333 -12.33 -26.84 0.23
C ALA A 333 -12.68 -28.28 0.68
N MET A 334 -13.28 -28.41 1.86
CA MET A 334 -13.73 -29.71 2.38
C MET A 334 -14.82 -30.35 1.53
N VAL A 335 -15.79 -29.57 1.04
CA VAL A 335 -16.88 -30.08 0.18
C VAL A 335 -16.33 -30.44 -1.20
N ALA A 336 -15.46 -29.59 -1.79
CA ALA A 336 -14.82 -29.83 -3.07
C ALA A 336 -13.94 -31.09 -3.08
N ALA A 337 -13.31 -31.43 -1.94
CA ALA A 337 -12.54 -32.68 -1.81
C ALA A 337 -13.40 -33.95 -1.97
N ARG A 338 -14.73 -33.86 -1.79
CA ARG A 338 -15.65 -35.02 -1.90
C ARG A 338 -16.54 -35.00 -3.12
N VAL A 339 -16.86 -33.82 -3.64
CA VAL A 339 -17.74 -33.65 -4.79
C VAL A 339 -16.90 -33.22 -5.99
N ALA A 340 -16.66 -34.15 -6.91
CA ALA A 340 -15.87 -33.91 -8.11
C ALA A 340 -16.52 -32.83 -9.00
N GLY A 341 -15.73 -31.83 -9.41
CA GLY A 341 -16.16 -30.76 -10.30
C GLY A 341 -16.46 -29.41 -9.64
N LEU A 342 -16.36 -29.31 -8.31
CA LEU A 342 -16.49 -28.02 -7.61
C LEU A 342 -15.12 -27.37 -7.44
N GLU A 343 -14.96 -26.15 -7.97
CA GLU A 343 -13.76 -25.34 -7.76
C GLU A 343 -13.91 -24.52 -6.47
N PRO A 344 -13.15 -24.81 -5.40
CA PRO A 344 -13.29 -24.14 -4.11
C PRO A 344 -12.96 -22.64 -4.13
N MET A 345 -12.28 -22.15 -5.17
CA MET A 345 -11.75 -20.78 -5.23
C MET A 345 -12.66 -19.77 -5.94
N ARG A 346 -13.59 -20.21 -6.82
CA ARG A 346 -14.32 -19.31 -7.76
C ARG A 346 -15.85 -19.25 -7.62
N GLN A 347 -16.52 -20.21 -6.97
CA GLN A 347 -17.97 -20.45 -7.22
C GLN A 347 -18.88 -20.54 -5.98
N TRP A 348 -18.73 -19.69 -4.96
CA TRP A 348 -19.58 -19.83 -3.76
C TRP A 348 -20.01 -18.51 -3.14
N ASP A 349 -21.11 -17.97 -3.66
CA ASP A 349 -21.85 -16.84 -3.08
C ASP A 349 -22.98 -17.29 -2.13
N ASN A 350 -23.25 -18.61 -2.02
CA ASN A 350 -24.41 -19.14 -1.29
C ASN A 350 -24.00 -19.97 -0.07
N GLU A 351 -24.14 -19.39 1.11
CA GLU A 351 -23.86 -20.03 2.42
C GLU A 351 -24.76 -21.24 2.67
N ASP A 352 -26.03 -21.14 2.29
CA ASP A 352 -27.03 -22.19 2.41
C ASP A 352 -26.67 -23.45 1.61
N ALA A 353 -26.00 -23.28 0.47
CA ALA A 353 -25.60 -24.40 -0.36
C ALA A 353 -24.49 -25.21 0.32
N ILE A 354 -23.50 -24.53 0.92
CA ILE A 354 -22.42 -25.18 1.67
C ILE A 354 -22.98 -25.86 2.90
N LEU A 355 -23.87 -25.18 3.63
CA LEU A 355 -24.52 -25.73 4.81
C LEU A 355 -25.27 -27.04 4.49
N ARG A 356 -26.06 -27.05 3.40
CA ARG A 356 -26.77 -28.26 2.94
C ARG A 356 -25.81 -29.39 2.59
N GLN A 357 -24.70 -29.10 1.91
CA GLN A 357 -23.71 -30.12 1.56
C GLN A 357 -22.98 -30.68 2.80
N LEU A 358 -22.65 -29.84 3.78
CA LEU A 358 -22.05 -30.28 5.05
C LEU A 358 -22.99 -31.20 5.84
N LEU A 359 -24.29 -30.87 5.87
CA LEU A 359 -25.31 -31.70 6.52
C LEU A 359 -25.49 -33.05 5.81
N LEU A 360 -25.46 -33.08 4.47
CA LEU A 360 -25.47 -34.32 3.69
C LEU A 360 -24.24 -35.19 3.96
N MET A 361 -23.08 -34.56 4.20
CA MET A 361 -21.83 -35.23 4.55
C MET A 361 -21.76 -35.71 6.01
N GLY A 362 -22.75 -35.41 6.85
CA GLY A 362 -22.78 -35.76 8.27
C GLY A 362 -21.75 -34.99 9.13
N ARG A 363 -21.24 -33.85 8.63
CA ARG A 363 -20.23 -33.04 9.33
C ARG A 363 -20.90 -31.90 10.10
N TYR A 364 -21.56 -32.25 11.21
CA TYR A 364 -22.35 -31.31 12.01
C TYR A 364 -21.50 -30.25 12.73
N GLU A 365 -20.28 -30.58 13.15
CA GLU A 365 -19.37 -29.61 13.79
C GLU A 365 -19.00 -28.47 12.83
N GLY A 366 -18.71 -28.81 11.56
CA GLY A 366 -18.42 -27.81 10.54
C GLY A 366 -19.64 -26.97 10.17
N ALA A 367 -20.83 -27.58 10.16
CA ALA A 367 -22.08 -26.85 9.95
C ALA A 367 -22.37 -25.85 11.07
N LEU A 368 -22.14 -26.22 12.33
CA LEU A 368 -22.32 -25.32 13.47
C LEU A 368 -21.34 -24.15 13.45
N ALA A 369 -20.07 -24.40 13.14
CA ALA A 369 -19.06 -23.35 13.02
C ALA A 369 -19.35 -22.40 11.86
N LEU A 370 -19.79 -22.91 10.71
CA LEU A 370 -20.26 -22.07 9.59
C LEU A 370 -21.44 -21.18 10.01
N VAL A 371 -22.42 -21.73 10.75
CA VAL A 371 -23.56 -20.95 11.25
C VAL A 371 -23.12 -19.88 12.26
N ALA A 372 -22.19 -20.19 13.14
CA ALA A 372 -21.66 -19.24 14.11
C ALA A 372 -20.95 -18.05 13.44
N ASP A 373 -20.06 -18.32 12.49
CA ASP A 373 -19.19 -17.29 11.92
C ASP A 373 -19.87 -16.50 10.77
N CYS A 374 -20.73 -17.13 9.97
CA CYS A 374 -21.34 -16.49 8.81
C CYS A 374 -22.69 -15.80 9.11
N PHE A 375 -23.50 -16.39 10.00
CA PHE A 375 -24.88 -15.92 10.24
C PHE A 375 -25.03 -15.04 11.48
N ALA A 376 -24.05 -14.98 12.39
CA ALA A 376 -24.16 -14.16 13.60
C ALA A 376 -24.30 -12.65 13.31
N GLY A 377 -23.82 -12.17 12.16
CA GLY A 377 -23.88 -10.76 11.76
C GLY A 377 -25.13 -10.34 10.97
N GLN A 378 -25.90 -11.28 10.41
CA GLN A 378 -27.02 -10.98 9.49
C GLN A 378 -28.38 -10.76 10.19
N GLY A 379 -28.40 -10.74 11.52
CA GLY A 379 -29.61 -10.67 12.33
C GLY A 379 -30.10 -12.03 12.83
N GLY A 380 -31.02 -12.03 13.81
CA GLY A 380 -31.44 -13.23 14.51
C GLY A 380 -32.19 -14.26 13.64
N ASP A 381 -33.05 -13.80 12.74
CA ASP A 381 -33.94 -14.69 11.96
C ASP A 381 -33.22 -15.69 11.04
N PRO A 382 -32.22 -15.30 10.22
CA PRO A 382 -31.49 -16.25 9.39
C PRO A 382 -30.60 -17.19 10.22
N TRP A 383 -30.00 -16.68 11.31
CA TRP A 383 -29.21 -17.49 12.23
C TRP A 383 -30.07 -18.57 12.92
N VAL A 384 -31.26 -18.21 13.41
CA VAL A 384 -32.20 -19.15 14.05
C VAL A 384 -32.62 -20.23 13.04
N LYS A 385 -33.00 -19.85 11.82
CA LYS A 385 -33.39 -20.82 10.77
C LYS A 385 -32.25 -21.77 10.43
N ALA A 386 -31.04 -21.25 10.25
CA ALA A 386 -29.87 -22.07 9.97
C ALA A 386 -29.58 -23.02 11.15
N MET A 387 -29.64 -22.53 12.39
CA MET A 387 -29.45 -23.35 13.59
C MET A 387 -30.52 -24.45 13.71
N GLU A 388 -31.79 -24.14 13.47
CA GLU A 388 -32.90 -25.11 13.46
C GLU A 388 -32.68 -26.20 12.41
N THR A 389 -32.15 -25.86 11.23
CA THR A 389 -31.84 -26.86 10.19
C THR A 389 -30.72 -27.81 10.61
N VAL A 390 -29.69 -27.30 11.31
CA VAL A 390 -28.58 -28.14 11.80
C VAL A 390 -29.05 -29.04 12.93
N VAL A 391 -29.78 -28.49 13.90
CA VAL A 391 -30.30 -29.25 15.06
C VAL A 391 -31.30 -30.31 14.62
N SER A 392 -32.21 -29.99 13.70
CA SER A 392 -33.17 -30.97 13.16
C SER A 392 -32.48 -32.10 12.38
N ALA A 393 -31.46 -31.80 11.59
CA ALA A 393 -30.66 -32.80 10.89
C ALA A 393 -29.87 -33.70 11.87
N LEU A 394 -29.33 -33.14 12.94
CA LEU A 394 -28.62 -33.89 13.99
C LEU A 394 -29.58 -34.78 14.77
N ALA A 395 -30.75 -34.28 15.16
CA ALA A 395 -31.80 -35.07 15.81
C ALA A 395 -32.23 -36.26 14.94
N ALA A 396 -32.45 -36.04 13.64
CA ALA A 396 -32.77 -37.10 12.68
C ALA A 396 -31.63 -38.12 12.48
N HIS A 397 -30.37 -37.74 12.72
CA HIS A 397 -29.25 -38.67 12.70
C HIS A 397 -29.18 -39.51 13.98
N CYS A 398 -29.35 -38.90 15.15
CA CYS A 398 -29.38 -39.61 16.43
C CYS A 398 -30.52 -40.64 16.50
N THR A 399 -31.71 -40.32 15.99
CA THR A 399 -32.83 -41.29 15.95
C THR A 399 -32.53 -42.49 15.05
N ARG A 400 -31.83 -42.28 13.93
CA ARG A 400 -31.39 -43.37 13.04
C ARG A 400 -30.36 -44.27 13.71
N LEU A 401 -29.41 -43.71 14.46
CA LEU A 401 -28.43 -44.49 15.23
C LEU A 401 -29.11 -45.32 16.33
N GLN A 402 -30.04 -44.72 17.08
CA GLN A 402 -30.81 -45.43 18.11
C GLN A 402 -31.65 -46.59 17.55
N LEU A 403 -32.17 -46.46 16.34
CA LEU A 403 -32.89 -47.53 15.66
C LEU A 403 -31.96 -48.64 15.13
N GLN A 404 -30.68 -48.34 14.89
CA GLN A 404 -29.67 -49.31 14.45
C GLN A 404 -29.05 -50.10 15.61
N ASP A 405 -28.89 -49.49 16.78
CA ASP A 405 -28.34 -50.15 17.98
C ASP A 405 -29.39 -50.96 18.78
N GLY A 406 -30.68 -50.76 18.49
CA GLY A 406 -31.80 -51.38 19.20
C GLY A 406 -32.34 -52.68 18.59
N GLY A 407 -31.72 -53.22 17.54
CA GLY A 407 -32.06 -54.50 16.91
C GLY A 407 -30.87 -55.44 16.89
#